data_AF-A0A1V3NL98-F1
#
_entry.id   AF-A0A1V3NL98-F1
#
_cell.length_a   1.000
_cell.length_b   1.000
_cell.length_c   1.000
_cell.angle_alpha   90.00
_cell.angle_beta   90.00
_cell.angle_gamma   90.00
#
_symmetry.space_group_name_H-M   'P 1'
#
loop_
_entity.id
_entity.type
_entity.pdbx_description
1 polymer ?
#
loop_
_entity_poly.entity_id
_entity_poly.type
_entity_poly.pdbx_seq_one_letter_code
_entity_poly.pdbx_strand_id
1 'polypeptide(L)'
;AIHVLGKPYIERDGRRLAGPRGGKAWALLAYLLLCPRPPTRRHLAELLFPEAEDPLAALRWNLSELRRVLGKPDALRGDPVQLNLAADTTVDVLDLVSATPETLVPLAL
;
A
#
# COMPACT_ATOMS: atom_id res chain seq x y z
N ALA A 1 3.85 -1.81 -10.70
CA ALA A 1 4.72 -1.22 -9.67
C ALA A 1 3.91 -0.32 -8.73
N ILE A 2 4.29 -0.29 -7.47
CA ILE A 2 3.78 0.66 -6.47
C ILE A 2 4.94 1.56 -6.06
N HIS A 3 4.75 2.86 -6.16
CA HIS A 3 5.76 3.85 -5.79
C HIS A 3 5.27 4.70 -4.64
N VAL A 4 5.94 4.59 -3.49
CA VAL A 4 5.62 5.35 -2.26
C VAL A 4 6.78 6.23 -1.80
N LEU A 5 7.95 6.14 -2.42
CA LEU A 5 9.07 7.05 -2.18
C LEU A 5 8.88 8.34 -2.99
N GLY A 6 8.64 9.46 -2.30
CA GLY A 6 8.35 10.75 -2.92
C GLY A 6 6.86 10.96 -3.18
N LYS A 7 6.49 11.53 -4.33
CA LYS A 7 5.07 11.74 -4.69
C LYS A 7 4.46 10.41 -5.15
N PRO A 8 3.55 9.79 -4.38
CA PRO A 8 3.18 8.41 -4.61
C PRO A 8 2.37 8.22 -5.90
N TYR A 9 2.56 7.07 -6.55
CA TYR A 9 1.81 6.65 -7.73
C TYR A 9 1.84 5.13 -7.94
N ILE A 10 0.95 4.66 -8.81
CA ILE A 10 0.89 3.26 -9.23
C ILE A 10 1.17 3.20 -10.72
N GLU A 11 1.88 2.17 -11.16
CA GLU A 11 2.14 1.88 -12.56
C GLU A 11 1.63 0.48 -12.92
N ARG A 12 0.99 0.36 -14.08
CA ARG A 12 0.59 -0.91 -14.69
C ARG A 12 0.93 -0.88 -16.17
N ASP A 13 1.56 -1.93 -16.68
CA ASP A 13 1.97 -2.07 -18.07
C ASP A 13 2.75 -0.85 -18.60
N GLY A 14 3.69 -0.33 -17.79
CA GLY A 14 4.50 0.85 -18.13
C GLY A 14 3.75 2.18 -18.06
N ARG A 15 2.48 2.19 -17.64
CA ARG A 15 1.64 3.40 -17.59
C ARG A 15 1.31 3.80 -16.17
N ARG A 16 1.60 5.06 -15.85
CA ARG A 16 1.20 5.67 -14.58
C ARG A 16 -0.33 5.76 -14.51
N LEU A 17 -0.89 5.18 -13.45
CA LEU A 17 -2.31 5.24 -13.13
C LEU A 17 -2.58 6.32 -12.09
N ALA A 18 -3.83 6.80 -12.06
CA ALA A 18 -4.33 7.52 -10.90
C ALA A 18 -4.31 6.59 -9.68
N GLY A 19 -3.65 7.03 -8.60
CA GLY A 19 -3.63 6.31 -7.34
C GLY A 19 -4.97 6.36 -6.59
N PRO A 20 -5.04 5.80 -5.38
CA PRO A 20 -6.19 5.99 -4.52
C PRO A 20 -6.39 7.47 -4.14
N ARG A 21 -7.62 7.81 -3.74
CA ARG A 21 -8.05 9.17 -3.42
C ARG A 21 -7.64 9.52 -1.99
N GLY A 22 -6.85 10.58 -1.88
CA GLY A 22 -6.50 11.20 -0.61
C GLY A 22 -5.35 10.50 0.13
N GLY A 23 -4.82 11.19 1.14
CA GLY A 23 -3.64 10.75 1.88
C GLY A 23 -3.86 9.50 2.74
N LYS A 24 -5.07 9.29 3.27
CA LYS A 24 -5.37 8.15 4.16
C LYS A 24 -5.29 6.80 3.44
N ALA A 25 -5.72 6.72 2.18
CA ALA A 25 -5.60 5.50 1.39
C ALA A 25 -4.14 5.17 1.05
N TRP A 26 -3.34 6.20 0.74
CA TRP A 26 -1.88 6.05 0.57
C TRP A 26 -1.19 5.64 1.87
N ALA A 27 -1.54 6.26 3.00
CA ALA A 27 -1.01 5.90 4.30
C ALA A 27 -1.35 4.45 4.68
N LEU A 28 -2.59 4.00 4.40
CA LEU A 28 -3.00 2.61 4.58
C LEU A 28 -2.16 1.66 3.73
N LEU A 29 -1.96 1.97 2.44
CA LEU A 29 -1.15 1.14 1.55
C LEU A 29 0.31 1.07 2.03
N ALA A 30 0.92 2.21 2.32
CA ALA A 30 2.31 2.27 2.82
C ALA A 30 2.48 1.52 4.15
N TYR A 31 1.52 1.68 5.07
CA TYR A 31 1.54 0.96 6.34
C TYR A 31 1.47 -0.56 6.11
N LEU A 32 0.54 -1.03 5.28
CA LEU A 32 0.39 -2.45 4.99
C LEU A 32 1.63 -3.04 4.31
N LEU A 33 2.29 -2.28 3.43
CA LEU A 33 3.51 -2.69 2.75
C LEU A 33 4.69 -2.89 3.73
N LEU A 34 4.81 -2.01 4.72
CA LEU A 34 5.97 -1.97 5.62
C LEU A 34 5.76 -2.71 6.94
N CYS A 35 4.52 -3.09 7.26
CA CYS A 35 4.23 -3.76 8.53
C CYS A 35 4.79 -5.19 8.53
N PRO A 36 5.63 -5.58 9.51
CA PRO A 36 6.25 -6.92 9.53
C PRO A 36 5.25 -8.06 9.78
N ARG A 37 4.06 -7.74 10.30
CA ARG A 37 2.98 -8.70 10.52
C ARG A 37 1.65 -8.10 10.07
N PRO A 38 0.74 -8.90 9.48
CA PRO A 38 -0.60 -8.43 9.13
C PRO A 38 -1.31 -7.76 10.32
N PRO A 39 -1.70 -6.47 10.22
CA PRO A 39 -2.41 -5.76 11.28
C PRO A 39 -3.91 -6.11 11.28
N THR A 40 -4.57 -6.02 12.44
CA THR A 40 -6.04 -6.19 12.51
C THR A 40 -6.77 -5.01 11.89
N ARG A 41 -8.00 -5.23 11.45
CA ARG A 41 -8.86 -4.15 10.93
C ARG A 41 -9.17 -3.12 11.99
N ARG A 42 -9.41 -3.57 13.23
CA ARG A 42 -9.63 -2.67 14.36
C ARG A 42 -8.44 -1.73 14.56
N HIS A 43 -7.22 -2.27 14.60
CA HIS A 43 -6.01 -1.46 14.75
C HIS A 43 -5.85 -0.44 13.62
N LEU A 44 -6.04 -0.85 12.37
CA LEU A 44 -5.97 0.04 11.22
C LEU A 44 -7.02 1.16 11.26
N ALA A 45 -8.24 0.83 11.69
CA ALA A 45 -9.34 1.79 11.80
C ALA A 45 -9.04 2.84 12.89
N GLU A 46 -8.61 2.40 14.07
CA GLU A 46 -8.24 3.28 15.18
C GLU A 46 -7.01 4.16 14.82
N LEU A 47 -6.00 3.59 14.15
CA LEU A 47 -4.80 4.31 13.76
C LEU A 47 -5.04 5.37 12.68
N LEU A 48 -5.77 5.00 11.63
CA LEU A 48 -5.87 5.83 10.41
C LEU A 48 -7.17 6.61 10.33
N PHE A 49 -8.24 6.19 11.00
CA PHE A 49 -9.56 6.83 10.90
C PHE A 49 -10.19 7.16 12.26
N PRO A 50 -9.43 7.66 13.27
CA PRO A 50 -9.96 7.87 14.62
C PRO A 50 -11.08 8.92 14.70
N GLU A 51 -11.11 9.86 13.75
CA GLU A 51 -12.06 10.97 13.71
C GLU A 51 -13.33 10.65 12.90
N ALA A 52 -13.39 9.49 12.24
CA ALA A 52 -14.57 9.09 11.48
C ALA A 52 -15.70 8.65 12.43
N GLU A 53 -16.94 8.92 12.06
CA GLU A 53 -18.12 8.46 12.80
C GLU A 53 -18.17 6.92 12.92
N ASP A 54 -17.84 6.22 11.82
CA ASP A 54 -17.56 4.78 11.81
C ASP A 54 -16.16 4.52 11.22
N PRO A 55 -15.12 4.38 12.07
CA PRO A 55 -13.75 4.10 11.63
C PRO A 55 -13.62 2.79 10.83
N LEU A 56 -14.41 1.77 11.17
CA LEU A 56 -14.38 0.50 10.45
C LEU A 56 -15.03 0.62 9.07
N ALA A 57 -16.10 1.41 8.91
CA ALA A 57 -16.65 1.74 7.59
C ALA A 57 -15.65 2.49 6.73
N ALA A 58 -14.99 3.51 7.29
CA ALA A 58 -13.95 4.26 6.60
C ALA A 58 -12.82 3.34 6.12
N LEU A 59 -12.34 2.43 6.98
CA LEU A 59 -11.35 1.43 6.60
C LEU A 59 -11.86 0.51 5.48
N ARG A 60 -13.08 -0.04 5.60
CA ARG A 60 -13.68 -0.93 4.57
C ARG A 60 -13.73 -0.24 3.20
N TRP A 61 -14.11 1.04 3.17
CA TRP A 61 -14.13 1.82 1.94
C TRP A 61 -12.73 1.98 1.34
N ASN A 62 -11.74 2.37 2.14
CA ASN A 62 -10.35 2.54 1.69
C ASN A 62 -9.74 1.24 1.17
N LEU A 63 -9.97 0.10 1.85
CA LEU A 63 -9.55 -1.21 1.36
C LEU A 63 -10.22 -1.56 0.02
N SER A 64 -11.48 -1.16 -0.18
CA SER A 64 -12.18 -1.35 -1.45
C SER A 64 -11.62 -0.49 -2.57
N GLU A 65 -11.29 0.76 -2.28
CA GLU A 65 -10.63 1.63 -3.23
C GLU A 65 -9.26 1.10 -3.65
N LEU A 66 -8.44 0.67 -2.68
CA LEU A 66 -7.12 0.12 -2.96
C LEU A 66 -7.19 -1.11 -3.86
N ARG A 67 -8.10 -2.06 -3.57
CA ARG A 67 -8.31 -3.24 -4.44
C ARG A 67 -8.65 -2.84 -5.89
N ARG A 68 -9.50 -1.82 -6.06
CA ARG A 68 -9.89 -1.30 -7.39
C ARG A 68 -8.70 -0.68 -8.11
N VAL A 69 -7.94 0.19 -7.45
CA VAL A 69 -6.80 0.89 -8.05
C VAL A 69 -5.68 -0.11 -8.38
N LEU A 70 -5.38 -1.02 -7.47
CA LEU A 70 -4.38 -2.08 -7.68
C LEU A 70 -4.82 -3.10 -8.73
N GLY A 71 -6.11 -3.16 -9.06
CA GLY A 71 -6.65 -4.14 -10.02
C GLY A 71 -6.52 -5.57 -9.51
N LYS A 72 -6.49 -5.75 -8.19
CA LYS A 72 -6.31 -7.03 -7.50
C LYS A 72 -7.48 -7.21 -6.53
N PRO A 73 -8.59 -7.85 -6.97
CA PRO A 73 -9.80 -7.98 -6.15
C PRO A 73 -9.59 -8.83 -4.88
N ASP A 74 -8.56 -9.68 -4.86
CA ASP A 74 -8.26 -10.60 -3.76
C ASP A 74 -7.16 -10.11 -2.81
N ALA A 75 -6.52 -8.98 -3.13
CA ALA A 75 -5.54 -8.33 -2.27
C ALA A 75 -6.21 -7.64 -1.05
N LEU A 76 -5.43 -7.38 0.00
CA LEU A 76 -5.85 -6.57 1.16
C LEU A 76 -7.09 -7.12 1.89
N ARG A 77 -7.15 -8.45 2.06
CA ARG A 77 -8.29 -9.17 2.66
C ARG A 77 -7.97 -9.76 4.03
N GLY A 78 -9.00 -10.24 4.71
CA GLY A 78 -8.90 -10.87 6.03
C GLY A 78 -8.98 -9.88 7.20
N ASP A 79 -8.94 -10.46 8.39
CA ASP A 79 -8.68 -9.80 9.66
C ASP A 79 -7.86 -10.78 10.52
N PRO A 80 -6.52 -10.64 10.60
CA PRO A 80 -5.73 -9.49 10.14
C PRO A 80 -5.64 -9.32 8.61
N VAL A 81 -5.40 -8.09 8.17
CA VAL A 81 -5.38 -7.69 6.76
C VAL A 81 -4.07 -8.14 6.10
N GLN A 82 -4.17 -9.04 5.13
CA GLN A 82 -3.04 -9.56 4.36
C GLN A 82 -2.88 -8.82 3.04
N LEU A 83 -1.65 -8.52 2.65
CA LEU A 83 -1.35 -7.82 1.39
C LEU A 83 -1.81 -8.61 0.16
N ASN A 84 -1.39 -9.88 0.03
CA ASN A 84 -1.69 -10.77 -1.10
C ASN A 84 -1.53 -10.09 -2.47
N LEU A 85 -0.38 -9.45 -2.68
CA LEU A 85 0.02 -8.90 -3.97
C LEU A 85 0.49 -10.02 -4.91
N ALA A 86 0.41 -9.79 -6.21
CA ALA A 86 0.93 -10.75 -7.19
C ALA A 86 2.47 -10.78 -7.13
N ALA A 87 3.08 -11.94 -7.41
CA ALA A 87 4.52 -12.14 -7.27
C ALA A 87 5.38 -11.21 -8.15
N ASP A 88 4.80 -10.70 -9.24
CA ASP A 88 5.41 -9.73 -10.17
C ASP A 88 5.21 -8.26 -9.74
N THR A 89 4.57 -8.01 -8.60
CA THR A 89 4.34 -6.65 -8.10
C THR A 89 5.62 -6.09 -7.47
N THR A 90 6.24 -5.13 -8.14
CA THR A 90 7.36 -4.36 -7.58
C THR A 90 6.87 -3.23 -6.68
N VAL A 91 7.62 -2.95 -5.61
CA VAL A 91 7.33 -1.90 -4.64
C VAL A 91 8.63 -1.21 -4.27
N ASP A 92 8.77 0.06 -4.64
CA ASP A 92 10.04 0.81 -4.53
C ASP A 92 10.64 0.81 -3.12
N VAL A 93 9.81 0.95 -2.08
CA VAL A 93 10.28 0.92 -0.69
C VAL A 93 10.71 -0.48 -0.25
N LEU A 94 10.10 -1.55 -0.76
CA LEU A 94 10.52 -2.91 -0.43
C LEU A 94 11.80 -3.27 -1.16
N ASP A 95 11.96 -2.81 -2.40
CA ASP A 95 13.19 -2.93 -3.16
C ASP A 95 14.33 -2.21 -2.40
N LEU A 96 14.08 -1.01 -1.87
CA LEU A 96 15.06 -0.27 -1.07
C LEU A 96 15.42 -0.98 0.25
N VAL A 97 14.43 -1.52 0.98
CA VAL A 97 14.65 -2.17 2.28
C VAL A 97 15.31 -3.55 2.13
N SER A 98 15.11 -4.21 1.00
CA SER A 98 15.74 -5.51 0.69
C SER A 98 17.07 -5.40 -0.05
N ALA A 99 17.42 -4.20 -0.55
CA ALA A 99 18.65 -3.97 -1.27
C ALA A 99 19.88 -4.25 -0.39
N THR A 100 20.86 -4.93 -0.98
CA THR A 100 22.22 -5.01 -0.46
C THR A 100 23.12 -3.98 -1.16
N PRO A 101 24.28 -3.60 -0.58
CA PRO A 101 25.19 -2.65 -1.20
C PRO A 101 25.55 -2.98 -2.66
N GLU A 102 25.59 -4.26 -3.03
CA GLU A 102 25.91 -4.75 -4.37
C GLU A 102 24.77 -4.55 -5.38
N THR A 103 23.53 -4.44 -4.91
CA THR A 103 22.33 -4.20 -5.72
C THR A 103 22.01 -2.72 -5.91
N LEU A 104 22.64 -1.85 -5.12
CA LEU A 104 22.47 -0.41 -5.22
C LEU A 104 23.32 0.12 -6.38
N VAL A 105 22.66 0.60 -7.43
CA VAL A 105 23.35 1.36 -8.49
C VAL A 105 23.72 2.73 -7.93
N PRO A 106 24.98 3.18 -8.04
CA PRO A 106 25.36 4.53 -7.62
C PRO A 106 24.50 5.54 -8.36
N LEU A 107 23.79 6.39 -7.61
CA LEU A 107 23.17 7.57 -8.19
C LEU A 107 24.30 8.50 -8.63
N ALA A 108 24.48 8.63 -9.94
CA ALA A 108 25.24 9.75 -10.50
C ALA A 108 24.39 11.00 -10.29
N LEU A 109 24.63 11.70 -9.16
CA LEU A 109 24.07 13.01 -8.86
C LEU A 109 24.87 14.11 -9.59
#